data_AF-A0A3S9A7J9-F1
#
_entry.id   AF-A0A3S9A7J9-F1
#
_cell.length_a   1.000
_cell.length_b   1.000
_cell.length_c   1.000
_cell.angle_alpha   90.00
_cell.angle_beta   90.00
_cell.angle_gamma   90.00
#
_symmetry.space_group_name_H-M   'P 1'
#
loop_
_entity.id
_entity.type
_entity.pdbx_description
1 polymer ?
#
loop_
_entity_poly.entity_id
_entity_poly.type
_entity_poly.pdbx_seq_one_letter_code
_entity_poly.pdbx_strand_id
1 'polypeptide(L)'
;MGFWFKKNRKQADSRAAAESTVIIEAIPETKVEEKLSNEPSGSSRQFWNSGLSAQDWISEMYREQERKGAFEHLAGKGKPLDIPQGDLMNSILKEANFLPAWLTLQHEIRDQLEKLLETDSTVSDPALIEINERITKYNSMVPSPMLQKWKVTHANMRQQFERWK
;
A
#
# COMPACT_ATOMS: atom_id res chain seq x y z
N MET A 1 -34.71 -17.52 -5.82
CA MET A 1 -33.46 -17.74 -5.06
C MET A 1 -32.62 -16.47 -5.18
N GLY A 2 -32.20 -15.73 -4.16
CA GLY A 2 -32.34 -15.84 -2.71
C GLY A 2 -32.46 -14.43 -2.11
N PHE A 3 -32.95 -14.38 -0.88
CA PHE A 3 -33.49 -13.21 -0.19
C PHE A 3 -32.42 -12.38 0.54
N TRP A 4 -32.57 -11.07 0.37
CA TRP A 4 -32.29 -9.94 1.25
C TRP A 4 -31.85 -10.23 2.71
N PHE A 5 -30.70 -9.65 3.10
CA PHE A 5 -30.22 -9.55 4.48
C PHE A 5 -31.11 -8.63 5.32
N LYS A 6 -31.80 -9.18 6.33
CA LYS A 6 -32.51 -8.40 7.36
C LYS A 6 -31.69 -8.35 8.65
N LYS A 7 -31.22 -7.13 8.95
CA LYS A 7 -30.80 -6.67 10.27
C LYS A 7 -32.00 -6.71 11.22
N ASN A 8 -31.83 -7.22 12.44
CA ASN A 8 -32.62 -6.79 13.59
C ASN A 8 -31.88 -6.99 14.91
N ARG A 9 -31.89 -5.92 15.70
CA ARG A 9 -31.23 -5.74 16.99
C ARG A 9 -32.33 -5.54 18.04
N LYS A 10 -32.12 -6.12 19.23
CA LYS A 10 -32.72 -5.84 20.56
C LYS A 10 -34.01 -6.55 21.00
N GLN A 11 -33.89 -7.29 22.12
CA GLN A 11 -34.59 -7.17 23.42
C GLN A 11 -34.24 -8.44 24.25
N ALA A 12 -34.17 -8.50 25.58
CA ALA A 12 -34.35 -7.57 26.70
C ALA A 12 -33.74 -8.23 27.97
N ASP A 13 -33.56 -7.43 29.01
CA ASP A 13 -32.98 -7.78 30.32
C ASP A 13 -33.84 -8.70 31.22
N SER A 14 -33.13 -9.46 32.08
CA SER A 14 -33.20 -9.44 33.55
C SER A 14 -33.55 -10.75 34.30
N ARG A 15 -32.77 -10.91 35.40
CA ARG A 15 -32.92 -11.76 36.61
C ARG A 15 -32.42 -13.22 36.57
N ALA A 16 -31.24 -13.44 37.14
CA ALA A 16 -31.13 -14.14 38.43
C ALA A 16 -29.72 -13.94 39.02
N ALA A 17 -29.68 -13.59 40.29
CA ALA A 17 -28.49 -13.40 41.10
C ALA A 17 -27.83 -14.76 41.43
N ALA A 18 -26.50 -14.81 41.36
CA ALA A 18 -25.66 -15.67 42.18
C ALA A 18 -24.26 -15.05 42.23
N GLU A 19 -23.98 -14.37 43.33
CA GLU A 19 -22.66 -13.95 43.74
C GLU A 19 -21.83 -15.19 44.09
N SER A 20 -20.62 -15.29 43.52
CA SER A 20 -19.53 -16.10 44.06
C SER A 20 -18.22 -15.37 43.82
N THR A 21 -17.85 -14.56 44.80
CA THR A 21 -16.47 -14.19 45.13
C THR A 21 -15.64 -15.46 45.39
N VAL A 22 -14.30 -15.33 45.46
CA VAL A 22 -13.26 -16.32 45.90
C VAL A 22 -12.51 -16.91 44.68
N ILE A 23 -11.19 -16.87 44.49
CA ILE A 23 -10.01 -16.44 45.27
C ILE A 23 -8.89 -16.09 44.27
N ILE A 24 -8.08 -15.08 44.58
CA ILE A 24 -6.77 -14.84 43.97
C ILE A 24 -5.80 -15.84 44.59
N GLU A 25 -5.36 -16.84 43.83
CA GLU A 25 -4.29 -17.73 44.27
C GLU A 25 -2.98 -17.28 43.61
N ALA A 26 -2.14 -16.64 44.44
CA ALA A 26 -0.78 -16.28 44.13
C ALA A 26 0.05 -17.56 43.92
N ILE A 27 0.65 -17.68 42.72
CA ILE A 27 1.67 -18.69 42.45
C ILE A 27 3.03 -18.07 42.78
N PRO A 28 3.87 -18.73 43.60
CA PRO A 28 4.95 -18.09 44.33
C PRO A 28 6.11 -17.66 43.44
N GLU A 29 6.61 -16.46 43.75
CA GLU A 29 7.99 -16.07 43.51
C GLU A 29 8.91 -17.10 44.16
N THR A 30 9.66 -17.85 43.34
CA THR A 30 11.05 -18.22 43.60
C THR A 30 11.57 -19.05 42.44
N LYS A 31 12.78 -18.69 42.02
CA LYS A 31 13.72 -19.49 41.21
C LYS A 31 13.63 -19.37 39.69
N VAL A 32 13.89 -18.17 39.16
CA VAL A 32 14.71 -18.01 37.93
C VAL A 32 15.56 -16.72 38.04
N GLU A 33 16.30 -16.57 39.14
CA GLU A 33 17.45 -15.66 39.19
C GLU A 33 18.71 -16.51 39.22
N GLU A 34 19.14 -17.00 38.05
CA GLU A 34 20.57 -17.17 37.79
C GLU A 34 20.79 -17.43 36.29
N LYS A 35 21.71 -16.65 35.71
CA LYS A 35 22.20 -16.69 34.33
C LYS A 35 21.35 -15.97 33.27
N LEU A 36 21.36 -14.63 33.32
CA LEU A 36 21.38 -13.84 32.08
C LEU A 36 22.18 -12.55 32.26
N SER A 37 23.42 -12.67 32.72
CA SER A 37 24.35 -11.55 32.81
C SER A 37 25.72 -11.95 32.29
N ASN A 38 25.78 -12.35 31.02
CA ASN A 38 26.95 -12.15 30.17
C ASN A 38 26.65 -12.62 28.75
N GLU A 39 26.29 -11.69 27.88
CA GLU A 39 26.60 -11.82 26.46
C GLU A 39 27.19 -10.47 26.01
N PRO A 40 28.38 -10.48 25.38
CA PRO A 40 29.10 -9.25 25.06
C PRO A 40 28.39 -8.48 23.95
N SER A 41 28.37 -7.15 24.10
CA SER A 41 28.03 -6.25 23.02
C SER A 41 28.96 -6.51 21.83
N GLY A 42 28.40 -6.95 20.70
CA GLY A 42 29.13 -6.91 19.43
C GLY A 42 29.22 -8.19 18.61
N SER A 43 28.41 -9.22 18.86
CA SER A 43 28.30 -10.34 17.92
C SER A 43 27.04 -10.18 17.06
N SER A 44 27.24 -9.82 15.79
CA SER A 44 26.20 -9.89 14.76
C SER A 44 25.81 -11.36 14.61
N ARG A 45 24.76 -11.80 15.31
CA ARG A 45 24.20 -13.14 15.17
C ARG A 45 23.78 -13.29 13.70
N GLN A 46 24.48 -14.13 12.94
CA GLN A 46 24.16 -14.35 11.53
C GLN A 46 22.85 -15.14 11.44
N PHE A 47 21.75 -14.42 11.31
CA PHE A 47 20.37 -14.96 11.29
C PHE A 47 19.99 -15.66 9.99
N TRP A 48 20.76 -15.43 8.90
CA TRP A 48 20.49 -15.90 7.55
C TRP A 48 20.48 -17.43 7.35
N ASN A 49 20.80 -18.23 8.37
CA ASN A 49 20.86 -19.70 8.27
C ASN A 49 20.19 -20.43 9.46
N SER A 50 19.26 -19.77 10.14
CA SER A 50 18.76 -20.21 11.45
C SER A 50 17.52 -21.12 11.41
N GLY A 51 17.05 -21.52 10.22
CA GLY A 51 15.87 -22.39 10.07
C GLY A 51 14.55 -21.78 10.54
N LEU A 52 14.54 -20.51 10.94
CA LEU A 52 13.35 -19.76 11.32
C LEU A 52 12.53 -19.34 10.11
N SER A 53 11.22 -19.21 10.29
CA SER A 53 10.35 -18.65 9.25
C SER A 53 10.68 -17.17 9.01
N ALA A 54 10.40 -16.66 7.81
CA ALA A 54 10.61 -15.25 7.49
C ALA A 54 9.85 -14.31 8.46
N GLN A 55 8.71 -14.76 8.97
CA GLN A 55 7.88 -14.01 9.92
C GLN A 55 8.55 -13.88 11.29
N ASP A 56 9.20 -14.94 11.75
CA ASP A 56 9.92 -14.96 13.04
C ASP A 56 11.19 -14.11 12.96
N TRP A 57 11.89 -14.13 11.82
CA TRP A 57 13.06 -13.29 11.59
C TRP A 57 12.74 -11.80 11.65
N ILE A 58 11.68 -11.36 10.97
CA ILE A 58 11.24 -9.95 11.01
C ILE A 58 10.86 -9.54 12.44
N SER A 59 10.17 -10.44 13.16
CA SER A 59 9.76 -10.20 14.55
C SER A 59 10.97 -10.04 15.48
N GLU A 60 12.01 -10.86 15.31
CA GLU A 60 13.23 -10.77 16.11
C GLU A 60 14.03 -9.50 15.79
N MET A 61 14.14 -9.13 14.51
CA MET A 61 14.77 -7.86 14.11
C MET A 61 14.05 -6.65 14.72
N TYR A 62 12.72 -6.67 14.74
CA TYR A 62 11.93 -5.60 15.35
C TYR A 62 12.23 -5.49 16.85
N ARG A 63 12.20 -6.60 17.59
CA ARG A 63 12.50 -6.64 19.04
C ARG A 63 13.91 -6.18 19.36
N GLU A 64 14.88 -6.54 18.53
CA GLU A 64 16.27 -6.10 18.67
C GLU A 64 16.39 -4.57 18.56
N GLN A 65 15.68 -3.95 17.61
CA GLN A 65 15.67 -2.49 17.43
C GLN A 65 14.88 -1.76 18.52
N GLU A 66 13.78 -2.36 18.99
CA GLU A 66 13.02 -1.87 20.14
C GLU A 66 13.89 -1.84 21.40
N ARG A 67 14.63 -2.92 21.68
CA ARG A 67 15.58 -2.98 22.82
C ARG A 67 16.69 -1.94 22.72
N LYS A 68 17.13 -1.63 21.51
CA LYS A 68 18.13 -0.58 21.23
C LYS A 68 17.57 0.84 21.34
N GLY A 69 16.26 0.99 21.56
CA GLY A 69 15.60 2.30 21.63
C GLY A 69 15.61 3.04 20.29
N ALA A 70 15.77 2.33 19.16
CA ALA A 70 15.87 2.95 17.83
C ALA A 70 14.64 3.78 17.47
N PHE A 71 13.48 3.44 18.04
CA PHE A 71 12.21 4.15 17.84
C PHE A 71 12.01 5.36 18.77
N GLU A 72 12.89 5.59 19.75
CA GLU A 72 12.77 6.71 20.68
C GLU A 72 13.27 8.03 20.08
N HIS A 73 14.32 7.97 19.26
CA HIS A 73 14.98 9.15 18.69
C HIS A 73 14.73 9.35 17.19
N LEU A 74 13.54 8.98 16.69
CA LEU A 74 13.19 9.18 15.29
C LEU A 74 12.96 10.67 14.98
N ALA A 75 13.59 11.14 13.90
CA ALA A 75 13.34 12.48 13.37
C ALA A 75 11.84 12.62 13.02
N GLY A 76 11.16 13.55 13.67
CA GLY A 76 9.73 13.80 13.44
C GLY A 76 8.76 12.98 14.30
N LYS A 77 9.23 12.17 15.27
CA LYS A 77 8.33 11.48 16.23
C LYS A 77 7.44 12.50 16.94
N GLY A 78 6.12 12.32 16.83
CA GLY A 78 5.11 13.18 17.45
C GLY A 78 4.87 14.54 16.78
N LYS A 79 5.58 14.85 15.68
CA LYS A 79 5.29 16.05 14.88
C LYS A 79 4.23 15.73 13.83
N PRO A 80 3.31 16.68 13.52
CA PRO A 80 2.42 16.53 12.38
C PRO A 80 3.23 16.28 11.10
N LEU A 81 2.78 15.32 10.29
CA LEU A 81 3.38 15.06 8.99
C LEU A 81 3.13 16.27 8.09
N ASP A 82 4.18 16.83 7.51
CA ASP A 82 4.05 17.86 6.48
C ASP A 82 3.61 17.17 5.19
N ILE A 83 2.32 17.25 4.91
CA ILE A 83 1.74 16.67 3.70
C ILE A 83 1.85 17.76 2.63
N PRO A 84 2.70 17.59 1.60
CA PRO A 84 2.77 18.55 0.52
C PRO A 84 1.38 18.73 -0.08
N GLN A 85 0.98 19.99 -0.26
CA GLN A 85 -0.34 20.34 -0.75
C GLN A 85 -0.48 19.92 -2.22
N GLY A 86 -1.07 18.74 -2.46
CA GLY A 86 -1.22 18.17 -3.80
C GLY A 86 -1.19 16.64 -3.83
N ASP A 87 -0.81 16.08 -4.98
CA ASP A 87 -0.66 14.63 -5.17
C ASP A 87 0.62 14.13 -4.49
N LEU A 88 0.45 13.37 -3.40
CA LEU A 88 1.53 12.77 -2.62
C LEU A 88 2.48 11.93 -3.47
N MET A 89 1.95 11.16 -4.43
CA MET A 89 2.76 10.31 -5.29
C MET A 89 3.71 11.14 -6.14
N ASN A 90 3.20 12.17 -6.80
CA ASN A 90 4.01 13.03 -7.67
C ASN A 90 5.09 13.77 -6.88
N SER A 91 4.81 14.13 -5.63
CA SER A 91 5.76 14.82 -4.74
C SER A 91 6.93 13.90 -4.37
N ILE A 92 6.63 12.67 -3.93
CA ILE A 92 7.63 11.65 -3.59
C ILE A 92 8.49 11.28 -4.80
N LEU A 93 7.87 11.13 -5.97
CA LEU A 93 8.58 10.76 -7.20
C LEU A 93 9.54 11.86 -7.67
N LYS A 94 9.13 13.14 -7.54
CA LYS A 94 10.00 14.29 -7.82
C LYS A 94 11.18 14.36 -6.85
N GLU A 95 10.94 14.15 -5.57
CA GLU A 95 12.01 14.13 -4.55
C GLU A 95 13.01 12.99 -4.81
N ALA A 96 12.51 11.83 -5.22
CA ALA A 96 13.34 10.69 -5.62
C ALA A 96 14.03 10.86 -7.00
N ASN A 97 13.83 12.00 -7.68
CA ASN A 97 14.27 12.26 -9.05
C ASN A 97 13.94 11.11 -10.03
N PHE A 98 12.78 10.47 -9.82
CA PHE A 98 12.36 9.28 -10.55
C PHE A 98 11.10 9.58 -11.36
N LEU A 99 11.16 9.33 -12.66
CA LEU A 99 10.00 9.44 -13.55
C LEU A 99 9.42 8.05 -13.84
N PRO A 100 8.21 7.73 -13.36
CA PRO A 100 7.54 6.49 -13.70
C PRO A 100 7.36 6.30 -15.22
N ALA A 101 7.58 5.07 -15.69
CA ALA A 101 7.43 4.72 -17.10
C ALA A 101 6.01 5.00 -17.66
N TRP A 102 4.97 4.91 -16.82
CA TRP A 102 3.59 5.18 -17.24
C TRP A 102 3.34 6.66 -17.57
N LEU A 103 4.07 7.59 -16.96
CA LEU A 103 3.97 9.03 -17.29
C LEU A 103 4.60 9.32 -18.65
N THR A 104 5.72 8.68 -18.99
CA THR A 104 6.30 8.77 -20.34
C THR A 104 5.32 8.22 -21.38
N LEU A 105 4.75 7.05 -21.10
CA LEU A 105 3.76 6.43 -21.98
C LEU A 105 2.49 7.28 -22.14
N GLN A 106 2.07 8.00 -21.10
CA GLN A 106 0.95 8.94 -21.17
C GLN A 106 1.22 10.08 -22.16
N HIS A 107 2.43 10.67 -22.11
CA HIS A 107 2.82 11.70 -23.07
C HIS A 107 2.88 11.15 -24.50
N GLU A 108 3.48 9.98 -24.69
CA GLU A 108 3.53 9.32 -26.00
C GLU A 108 2.13 9.10 -26.60
N ILE A 109 1.18 8.58 -25.80
CA ILE A 109 -0.21 8.36 -26.24
C ILE A 109 -0.88 9.68 -26.63
N ARG A 110 -0.69 10.73 -25.82
CA ARG A 110 -1.26 12.06 -26.10
C ARG A 110 -0.71 12.62 -27.41
N ASP A 111 0.59 12.60 -27.60
CA ASP A 111 1.25 13.16 -28.78
C ASP A 111 0.87 12.38 -30.06
N GLN A 112 0.62 11.07 -29.94
CA GLN A 112 0.10 10.25 -31.05
C GLN A 112 -1.35 10.58 -31.39
N LEU A 113 -2.19 10.79 -30.39
CA LEU A 113 -3.58 11.20 -30.61
C LEU A 113 -3.65 12.57 -31.27
N GLU A 114 -2.82 13.52 -30.83
CA GLU A 114 -2.72 14.86 -31.43
C GLU A 114 -2.35 14.78 -32.92
N LYS A 115 -1.31 14.02 -33.27
CA LYS A 115 -0.91 13.81 -34.67
C LYS A 115 -2.02 13.18 -35.52
N LEU A 116 -2.78 12.23 -34.96
CA LEU A 116 -3.90 11.61 -35.67
C LEU A 116 -5.06 12.59 -35.91
N LEU A 117 -5.33 13.48 -34.94
CA LEU A 117 -6.33 14.54 -35.06
C LEU A 117 -5.94 15.60 -36.09
N GLU A 118 -4.65 15.92 -36.21
CA GLU A 118 -4.15 16.87 -37.22
C GLU A 118 -4.18 16.29 -38.64
N THR A 119 -4.02 14.97 -38.78
CA THR A 119 -3.88 14.34 -40.10
C THR A 119 -5.23 14.10 -40.79
N ASP A 120 -6.37 14.06 -40.06
CA ASP A 120 -7.82 14.07 -40.41
C ASP A 120 -8.35 13.37 -41.71
N SER A 121 -7.53 12.89 -42.64
CA SER A 121 -7.96 12.47 -43.99
C SER A 121 -8.25 10.99 -44.13
N THR A 122 -7.58 10.11 -43.39
CA THR A 122 -7.88 8.67 -43.28
C THR A 122 -7.14 8.12 -42.07
N VAL A 123 -7.73 8.20 -40.88
CA VAL A 123 -7.15 7.51 -39.72
C VAL A 123 -7.12 6.02 -40.07
N SER A 124 -5.93 5.44 -40.09
CA SER A 124 -5.74 4.04 -40.47
C SER A 124 -6.04 3.16 -39.25
N ASP A 125 -6.91 2.15 -39.41
CA ASP A 125 -7.21 1.13 -38.39
C ASP A 125 -5.97 0.59 -37.65
N PRO A 126 -4.82 0.28 -38.31
CA PRO A 126 -3.61 -0.15 -37.60
C PRO A 126 -3.06 0.87 -36.59
N ALA A 127 -3.13 2.18 -36.88
CA ALA A 127 -2.63 3.20 -35.97
C ALA A 127 -3.48 3.30 -34.68
N LEU A 128 -4.80 3.11 -34.81
CA LEU A 128 -5.72 3.01 -33.69
C LEU A 128 -5.48 1.76 -32.83
N ILE A 129 -5.18 0.63 -33.46
CA ILE A 129 -4.84 -0.62 -32.76
C ILE A 129 -3.58 -0.39 -31.92
N GLU A 130 -2.54 0.20 -32.50
CA GLU A 130 -1.27 0.46 -31.81
C GLU A 130 -1.45 1.39 -30.59
N ILE A 131 -2.25 2.45 -30.73
CA ILE A 131 -2.59 3.34 -29.61
C ILE A 131 -3.35 2.57 -28.52
N ASN A 132 -4.31 1.72 -28.91
CA ASN A 132 -5.09 0.93 -27.94
C ASN A 132 -4.25 -0.11 -27.19
N GLU A 133 -3.22 -0.66 -27.83
CA GLU A 133 -2.24 -1.52 -27.17
C GLU A 133 -1.42 -0.74 -26.14
N ARG A 134 -0.96 0.47 -26.49
CA ARG A 134 -0.28 1.37 -25.53
C ARG A 134 -1.19 1.74 -24.37
N ILE A 135 -2.46 2.04 -24.61
CA ILE A 135 -3.45 2.32 -23.55
C ILE A 135 -3.63 1.11 -22.64
N THR A 136 -3.65 -0.10 -23.20
CA THR A 136 -3.75 -1.33 -22.40
C THR A 136 -2.52 -1.52 -21.52
N LYS A 137 -1.32 -1.25 -22.05
CA LYS A 137 -0.06 -1.26 -21.29
C LYS A 137 -0.02 -0.16 -20.21
N TYR A 138 -0.53 1.03 -20.52
CA TYR A 138 -0.67 2.11 -19.54
C TYR A 138 -1.58 1.69 -18.38
N ASN A 139 -2.76 1.13 -18.69
CA ASN A 139 -3.74 0.70 -17.70
C ASN A 139 -3.23 -0.41 -16.76
N SER A 140 -2.29 -1.24 -17.22
CA SER A 140 -1.65 -2.27 -16.38
C SER A 140 -0.53 -1.74 -15.49
N MET A 141 0.02 -0.56 -15.79
CA MET A 141 1.11 0.06 -15.02
C MET A 141 0.63 1.10 -14.01
N VAL A 142 -0.55 1.69 -14.21
CA VAL A 142 -1.06 2.72 -13.30
C VAL A 142 -1.41 2.14 -11.92
N PRO A 143 -1.04 2.83 -10.83
CA PRO A 143 -1.27 2.34 -9.47
C PRO A 143 -2.74 2.47 -9.01
N SER A 144 -3.52 3.34 -9.65
CA SER A 144 -4.92 3.60 -9.29
C SER A 144 -5.86 3.30 -10.45
N PRO A 145 -6.96 2.55 -10.23
CA PRO A 145 -7.99 2.32 -11.24
C PRO A 145 -8.62 3.61 -11.77
N MET A 146 -8.63 4.69 -10.99
CA MET A 146 -9.18 5.98 -11.44
C MET A 146 -8.34 6.65 -12.53
N LEU A 147 -7.06 6.30 -12.63
CA LEU A 147 -6.16 6.83 -13.65
C LEU A 147 -6.27 6.06 -14.97
N GLN A 148 -6.90 4.88 -14.97
CA GLN A 148 -7.07 4.06 -16.17
C GLN A 148 -7.93 4.77 -17.22
N LYS A 149 -7.58 4.57 -18.49
CA LYS A 149 -8.21 5.22 -19.64
C LYS A 149 -8.90 4.21 -20.54
N TRP A 150 -9.95 4.66 -21.21
CA TRP A 150 -10.72 3.84 -22.13
C TRP A 150 -10.03 3.73 -23.49
N LYS A 151 -10.33 2.65 -24.22
CA LYS A 151 -9.87 2.47 -25.60
C LYS A 151 -10.45 3.54 -26.53
N VAL A 152 -9.66 3.91 -27.54
CA VAL A 152 -9.97 4.91 -28.55
C VAL A 152 -10.52 4.21 -29.81
N THR A 153 -11.57 4.78 -30.37
CA THR A 153 -12.21 4.42 -31.63
C THR A 153 -12.38 5.68 -32.47
N HIS A 154 -12.62 5.54 -33.77
CA HIS A 154 -12.86 6.70 -34.66
C HIS A 154 -13.96 7.63 -34.14
N ALA A 155 -15.05 7.08 -33.62
CA ALA A 155 -16.18 7.86 -33.14
C ALA A 155 -15.89 8.62 -31.84
N ASN A 156 -14.99 8.11 -30.99
CA ASN A 156 -14.73 8.69 -29.67
C ASN A 156 -13.40 9.45 -29.56
N MET A 157 -12.60 9.50 -30.64
CA MET A 157 -11.23 10.03 -30.62
C MET A 157 -11.12 11.45 -30.04
N ARG A 158 -11.96 12.39 -30.51
CA ARG A 158 -11.98 13.77 -29.99
C ARG A 158 -12.31 13.83 -28.50
N GLN A 159 -13.30 13.07 -28.05
CA GLN A 159 -13.67 13.02 -26.63
C GLN A 159 -12.57 12.41 -25.77
N GLN A 160 -11.90 11.37 -26.26
CA GLN A 160 -10.81 10.75 -25.52
C GLN A 160 -9.62 11.68 -25.42
N PHE A 161 -9.25 12.38 -26.50
CA PHE A 161 -8.15 13.35 -26.49
C PHE A 161 -8.31 14.42 -25.40
N GLU A 162 -9.52 14.97 -25.23
CA GLU A 162 -9.80 15.91 -24.15
C GLU A 162 -9.64 15.32 -22.74
N ARG A 163 -9.75 13.98 -22.58
CA ARG A 163 -9.50 13.28 -21.31
C ARG A 163 -8.02 12.95 -21.09
N TRP A 164 -7.20 13.09 -22.12
CA TRP A 164 -5.74 12.90 -22.08
C TRP A 164 -4.98 14.22 -21.91
N LYS A 165 -5.65 15.35 -22.12
CA LYS A 165 -5.18 16.70 -21.78
C LYS A 165 -5.12 16.90 -20.27
#